data_AF-A0AAC8VX31-F1
#
_entry.id   AF-A0AAC8VX31-F1
#
_cell.length_a   1.000
_cell.length_b   1.000
_cell.length_c   1.000
_cell.angle_alpha   90.00
_cell.angle_beta   90.00
_cell.angle_gamma   90.00
#
_symmetry.space_group_name_H-M   'P 1'
#
loop_
_entity.id
_entity.type
_entity.pdbx_description
1 polymer ?
#
loop_
_entity_poly.entity_id
_entity_poly.type
_entity_poly.pdbx_seq_one_letter_code
_entity_poly.pdbx_strand_id
1 'polypeptide(L)'
;MRTEWDGVLRLRLGPVDRRFDARILYRAGPFRADIEAIEIRTEQGWIGAPWLIGLVEDCAPLFDRLRDHAAGRSADARAVARQP
;
A
#
# COMPACT_ATOMS: atom_id res chain seq x y z
N MET A 1 -10.14 -9.28 -2.02
CA MET A 1 -10.76 -7.94 -2.24
C MET A 1 -9.66 -6.98 -2.65
N ARG A 2 -9.84 -6.20 -3.72
CA ARG A 2 -8.86 -5.16 -4.09
C ARG A 2 -8.99 -3.99 -3.12
N THR A 3 -7.87 -3.56 -2.57
CA THR A 3 -7.75 -2.50 -1.57
C THR A 3 -6.74 -1.48 -2.04
N GLU A 4 -6.91 -0.24 -1.57
CA GLU A 4 -6.03 0.88 -1.82
C GLU A 4 -5.55 1.41 -0.47
N TRP A 5 -4.28 1.74 -0.40
CA TRP A 5 -3.68 2.48 0.70
C TRP A 5 -2.99 3.71 0.15
N ASP A 6 -3.33 4.88 0.68
CA ASP A 6 -2.71 6.15 0.34
C ASP A 6 -1.82 6.61 1.51
N GLY A 7 -0.61 7.09 1.20
CA GLY A 7 0.28 7.65 2.21
C GLY A 7 1.62 8.10 1.67
N VAL A 8 2.47 8.67 2.54
CA VAL A 8 3.77 9.20 2.13
C VAL A 8 4.84 8.13 2.28
N LEU A 9 5.48 7.75 1.18
CA LEU A 9 6.69 6.94 1.18
C LEU A 9 7.92 7.84 1.26
N ARG A 10 8.79 7.57 2.24
CA ARG A 10 10.12 8.18 2.30
C ARG A 10 11.15 7.17 1.84
N LEU A 11 11.79 7.45 0.72
CA LEU A 11 12.75 6.56 0.09
C LEU A 11 14.13 7.20 0.12
N ARG A 12 15.11 6.40 0.55
CA ARG A 12 16.52 6.78 0.45
C ARG A 12 17.04 6.41 -0.94
N LEU A 13 17.14 7.41 -1.81
CA LEU A 13 17.65 7.25 -3.17
C LEU A 13 19.10 7.77 -3.17
N GLY A 14 20.04 6.90 -2.82
CA GLY A 14 21.44 7.27 -2.64
C GLY A 14 21.65 8.20 -1.42
N PRO A 15 22.36 9.33 -1.54
CA PRO A 15 22.59 10.24 -0.42
C PRO A 15 21.37 11.13 -0.08
N VAL A 16 20.27 11.02 -0.83
CA VAL A 16 19.11 11.89 -0.69
C VAL A 16 17.89 11.08 -0.25
N ASP A 17 17.27 11.52 0.85
CA ASP A 17 15.95 11.05 1.26
C ASP A 17 14.88 11.84 0.50
N ARG A 18 14.10 11.17 -0.35
CA ARG A 18 12.97 11.78 -1.05
C ARG A 18 11.64 11.30 -0.47
N ARG A 19 10.64 12.18 -0.53
CA ARG A 19 9.27 11.89 -0.11
C ARG A 19 8.38 11.84 -1.35
N PHE A 20 7.55 10.82 -1.42
CA PHE A 20 6.58 10.63 -2.47
C PHE A 20 5.22 10.40 -1.83
N ASP A 21 4.22 11.18 -2.22
CA ASP A 21 2.83 10.79 -1.98
C ASP A 21 2.57 9.58 -2.86
N ALA A 22 2.28 8.45 -2.24
CA ALA A 22 2.14 7.18 -2.91
C ALA A 22 0.79 6.56 -2.63
N ARG A 23 0.34 5.80 -3.62
CA ARG A 23 -0.87 5.00 -3.59
C ARG A 23 -0.49 3.57 -3.89
N ILE A 24 -0.80 2.67 -2.98
CA ILE A 24 -0.50 1.24 -3.10
C ILE A 24 -1.82 0.52 -3.31
N LEU A 25 -1.99 -0.07 -4.48
CA LEU A 25 -3.10 -0.94 -4.80
C LEU A 25 -2.66 -2.38 -4.56
N TYR A 26 -3.41 -3.10 -3.75
CA TYR A 26 -3.04 -4.44 -3.36
C TYR A 26 -4.27 -5.31 -3.10
N ARG A 27 -4.09 -6.63 -3.20
CA ARG A 27 -5.11 -7.61 -2.87
C ARG A 27 -4.97 -8.00 -1.41
N ALA A 28 -6.00 -7.67 -0.64
CA ALA A 28 -6.10 -8.07 0.76
C ALA A 28 -6.49 -9.55 0.86
N GLY A 29 -5.67 -10.32 1.59
CA GLY A 29 -5.96 -11.68 2.04
C GLY A 29 -5.71 -11.84 3.55
N PRO A 30 -6.06 -12.99 4.16
CA PRO A 30 -6.01 -13.19 5.61
C PRO A 30 -4.59 -13.05 6.21
N PHE A 31 -3.57 -13.30 5.40
CA PHE A 31 -2.16 -13.26 5.81
C PHE A 31 -1.24 -12.59 4.78
N ARG A 32 -1.81 -11.95 3.75
CA ARG A 32 -1.05 -11.37 2.63
C ARG A 32 -1.65 -10.07 2.14
N ALA A 33 -0.77 -9.14 1.76
CA ALA A 33 -1.07 -7.96 0.98
C ALA A 33 -0.30 -8.09 -0.34
N ASP A 34 -0.90 -8.71 -1.35
CA ASP A 34 -0.24 -8.88 -2.65
C ASP A 34 -0.33 -7.57 -3.44
N ILE A 35 0.79 -6.88 -3.61
CA ILE A 35 0.84 -5.55 -4.25
C ILE A 35 0.59 -5.72 -5.75
N GLU A 36 -0.44 -5.04 -6.27
CA GLU A 36 -0.81 -5.06 -7.69
C GLU A 36 -0.20 -3.86 -8.44
N ALA A 37 -0.17 -2.69 -7.80
CA ALA A 37 0.43 -1.49 -8.37
C ALA A 37 0.83 -0.50 -7.28
N ILE A 38 1.85 0.31 -7.57
CA ILE A 38 2.19 1.49 -6.79
C ILE A 38 2.17 2.69 -7.73
N GLU A 39 1.51 3.74 -7.31
CA GLU A 39 1.47 5.02 -8.01
C GLU A 39 2.09 6.10 -7.13
N ILE A 40 2.73 7.09 -7.73
CA ILE A 40 3.22 8.29 -7.04
C ILE A 40 2.57 9.53 -7.61
N ARG A 41 2.34 10.53 -6.75
CA ARG A 41 1.83 11.83 -7.16
C ARG A 41 2.95 12.66 -7.78
N THR A 42 2.68 13.21 -8.94
CA THR A 42 3.49 14.21 -9.62
C THR A 42 2.64 15.42 -9.97
N GLU A 43 3.26 16.48 -10.50
CA GLU A 43 2.55 17.67 -11.02
C GLU A 43 1.58 17.31 -12.17
N GLN A 44 1.88 16.24 -12.90
CA GLN A 44 1.07 15.76 -14.04
C GLN A 44 -0.05 14.81 -13.59
N GLY A 45 -0.10 14.44 -12.30
CA GLY A 45 -1.07 13.49 -11.76
C GLY A 45 -0.42 12.26 -11.15
N TRP A 46 -1.22 11.20 -10.99
CA TRP A 46 -0.74 9.91 -10.50
C TRP A 46 -0.05 9.15 -11.63
N ILE A 47 1.18 8.69 -11.38
CA ILE A 47 1.93 7.87 -12.34
C ILE A 47 2.29 6.53 -11.72
N GLY A 48 2.20 5.46 -12.51
CA GLY A 48 2.65 4.14 -12.09
C GLY A 48 4.16 4.11 -11.84
N ALA A 49 4.57 3.55 -10.71
CA ALA A 49 5.95 3.40 -10.30
C ALA A 49 6.27 1.92 -10.01
N PRO A 50 6.33 1.06 -11.04
CA PRO A 50 6.54 -0.39 -10.86
C PRO A 50 7.88 -0.72 -10.18
N TRP A 51 8.87 0.15 -10.32
CA TRP A 51 10.18 0.03 -9.64
C TRP A 51 10.09 0.14 -8.11
N LEU A 52 8.97 0.66 -7.57
CA LEU A 52 8.73 0.71 -6.13
C LEU A 52 8.24 -0.61 -5.56
N ILE A 53 7.69 -1.51 -6.38
CA ILE A 53 7.05 -2.74 -5.88
C ILE A 53 8.08 -3.57 -5.13
N GLY A 54 9.23 -3.88 -5.74
CA GLY A 54 10.29 -4.63 -5.07
C GLY A 54 10.81 -3.94 -3.80
N LEU A 55 10.95 -2.61 -3.81
CA LEU A 55 11.40 -1.86 -2.63
C LEU A 55 10.40 -1.92 -1.47
N VAL A 56 9.10 -1.95 -1.76
CA VAL A 56 8.06 -2.08 -0.75
C VAL A 56 7.97 -3.52 -0.24
N GLU A 57 8.09 -4.51 -1.12
CA GLU A 57 8.12 -5.94 -0.76
C GLU A 57 9.31 -6.27 0.15
N ASP A 58 10.47 -5.68 -0.08
CA ASP A 58 11.65 -5.83 0.76
C ASP A 58 11.54 -5.07 2.11
N CYS A 59 10.57 -4.17 2.24
CA CYS A 59 10.36 -3.36 3.45
C CYS A 59 9.36 -4.02 4.42
N ALA A 60 9.86 -4.94 5.25
CA ALA A 60 9.03 -5.68 6.21
C ALA A 60 8.08 -4.78 7.07
N PRO A 61 8.52 -3.63 7.63
CA PRO A 61 7.61 -2.77 8.41
C PRO A 61 6.48 -2.14 7.59
N LEU A 62 6.71 -1.87 6.31
CA LEU A 62 5.69 -1.34 5.42
C LEU A 62 4.70 -2.45 5.02
N PHE A 63 5.21 -3.65 4.74
CA PHE A 63 4.37 -4.81 4.47
C PHE A 63 3.47 -5.18 5.66
N ASP A 64 4.00 -5.13 6.88
CA ASP A 64 3.22 -5.34 8.10
C ASP A 64 2.10 -4.29 8.24
N ARG A 65 2.37 -3.01 7.97
CA ARG A 65 1.32 -1.97 7.96
C ARG A 65 0.24 -2.23 6.91
N LEU A 66 0.62 -2.66 5.70
CA LEU A 66 -0.34 -2.99 4.65
C LEU A 66 -1.21 -4.19 5.05
N ARG A 67 -0.62 -5.19 5.70
CA ARG A 67 -1.34 -6.34 6.27
C ARG A 67 -2.30 -5.89 7.38
N ASP A 68 -1.86 -5.04 8.30
CA ASP A 68 -2.71 -4.55 9.39
C ASP A 68 -3.87 -3.70 8.85
N HIS A 69 -3.62 -2.87 7.85
CA HIS A 69 -4.67 -2.13 7.14
C HIS A 69 -5.68 -3.08 6.46
N ALA A 70 -5.18 -4.14 5.82
CA ALA A 70 -6.01 -5.17 5.19
C ALA A 70 -6.87 -5.93 6.22
N ALA A 71 -6.30 -6.24 7.38
CA ALA A 71 -6.96 -6.93 8.47
C ALA A 71 -8.07 -6.07 9.09
N GLY A 72 -7.80 -4.78 9.32
CA GLY A 72 -8.81 -3.81 9.78
C GLY A 72 -9.99 -3.71 8.82
N ARG A 73 -9.71 -3.51 7.52
CA ARG A 73 -10.75 -3.47 6.47
C ARG A 73 -11.57 -4.77 6.39
N SER A 74 -10.91 -5.92 6.59
CA SER A 74 -11.58 -7.23 6.62
C SER A 74 -12.45 -7.41 7.85
N ALA A 75 -12.02 -6.88 9.00
CA ALA A 75 -12.81 -6.87 10.23
C ALA A 75 -14.05 -5.98 10.08
N ASP A 76 -13.90 -4.78 9.51
CA ASP A 76 -15.01 -3.86 9.21
C ASP A 76 -16.01 -4.49 8.23
N ALA A 77 -15.53 -5.08 7.13
CA ALA A 77 -16.40 -5.75 6.16
C ALA A 77 -17.15 -6.92 6.78
N ARG A 78 -16.51 -7.70 7.67
CA ARG A 78 -17.18 -8.76 8.44
C ARG A 78 -18.20 -8.21 9.44
N ALA A 79 -17.95 -7.06 10.06
CA ALA A 79 -18.87 -6.43 10.98
C ALA A 79 -20.13 -5.91 10.25
N VAL A 80 -19.95 -5.25 9.10
CA VAL A 80 -21.05 -4.81 8.23
C VAL A 80 -21.87 -5.99 7.73
N ALA A 81 -21.23 -7.08 7.29
CA ALA A 81 -21.93 -8.28 6.82
C ALA A 81 -22.68 -9.05 7.93
N ARG A 82 -22.44 -8.73 9.21
CA ARG A 82 -23.12 -9.32 10.37
C ARG A 82 -24.25 -8.44 10.90
N GLN A 83 -24.44 -7.24 10.36
CA GLN A 83 -25.63 -6.43 10.67
C GLN A 83 -26.82 -6.96 9.84
N PRO A 84 -27.97 -7.27 10.47
CA PRO A 84 -29.13 -7.88 9.83
C PRO A 84 -29.85 -6.95 8.86
#